data_AF-A0A955M6J1-F1
#
_entry.id   AF-A0A955M6J1-F1
#
_cell.length_a   1.000
_cell.length_b   1.000
_cell.length_c   1.000
_cell.angle_alpha   90.00
_cell.angle_beta   90.00
_cell.angle_gamma   90.00
#
_symmetry.space_group_name_H-M   'P 1'
#
loop_
_entity.id
_entity.type
_entity.pdbx_description
1 polymer ?
#
loop_
_entity_poly.entity_id
_entity_poly.type
_entity_poly.pdbx_seq_one_letter_code
_entity_poly.pdbx_strand_id
1 'polypeptide(L)' 'MINPEGLIPIAGGVLLWLVATGKLPKNPKDPQQLAEWRRTYGKWVKILAPIVIIFGIIQLTGVF' A
#
# COMPACT_ATOMS: atom_id res chain seq x y z
N MET A 1 -3.15 12.70 -21.52
CA MET A 1 -4.20 11.66 -21.42
C MET A 1 -4.05 11.01 -20.06
N ILE A 2 -5.14 10.69 -19.35
CA ILE A 2 -5.07 10.02 -18.05
C ILE A 2 -4.84 8.53 -18.29
N ASN A 3 -3.77 7.95 -17.71
CA ASN A 3 -3.55 6.50 -17.75
C ASN A 3 -4.19 5.83 -16.51
N PRO A 4 -5.32 5.11 -16.66
CA PRO A 4 -6.01 4.48 -15.53
C PRO A 4 -5.19 3.38 -14.84
N GLU A 5 -4.15 2.85 -15.48
CA GLU A 5 -3.27 1.83 -14.88
C GLU A 5 -2.57 2.34 -13.62
N GLY A 6 -2.32 3.66 -13.51
CA GLY A 6 -1.74 4.28 -12.32
C GLY A 6 -2.62 4.18 -11.07
N LEU A 7 -3.92 3.88 -11.21
CA LEU A 7 -4.81 3.62 -10.07
C LEU A 7 -4.43 2.35 -9.31
N ILE A 8 -3.87 1.35 -9.98
CA ILE A 8 -3.50 0.06 -9.37
C ILE A 8 -2.42 0.24 -8.30
N PRO A 9 -1.24 0.83 -8.58
CA PRO A 9 -0.23 1.08 -7.57
C PRO A 9 -0.70 2.04 -6.47
N ILE A 10 -1.55 3.03 -6.79
CA ILE A 10 -2.13 3.92 -5.77
C ILE A 10 -2.99 3.12 -4.79
N ALA A 11 -3.96 2.36 -5.30
CA ALA A 11 -4.87 1.58 -4.46
C ALA A 11 -4.12 0.52 -3.65
N GLY A 12 -3.21 -0.22 -4.29
CA GLY A 12 -2.38 -1.23 -3.62
C GLY A 12 -1.48 -0.62 -2.55
N GLY A 13 -0.81 0.50 -2.85
CA GLY A 13 0.04 1.20 -1.90
C GLY A 13 -0.74 1.73 -0.70
N VAL A 14 -1.90 2.35 -0.91
CA VAL A 14 -2.78 2.82 0.18
C VAL A 14 -3.24 1.65 1.05
N LEU A 15 -3.70 0.56 0.44
CA LEU A 15 -4.15 -0.63 1.18
C LEU A 15 -3.02 -1.22 2.03
N LEU A 16 -1.84 -1.43 1.45
CA LEU A 16 -0.68 -1.97 2.17
C LEU A 16 -0.24 -1.03 3.30
N TRP A 17 -0.29 0.28 3.10
CA TRP A 17 0.02 1.26 4.14
C TRP A 17 -0.99 1.19 5.29
N LEU A 18 -2.29 1.08 5.00
CA LEU A 18 -3.32 0.91 6.02
C LEU A 18 -3.15 -0.40 6.81
N VAL A 19 -2.73 -1.47 6.13
CA VAL A 19 -2.43 -2.75 6.79
C VAL A 19 -1.20 -2.63 7.69
N ALA A 20 -0.12 -2.03 7.20
CA ALA A 20 1.13 -1.85 7.95
C ALA A 20 0.99 -0.89 9.15
N THR A 21 0.10 0.11 9.06
CA THR A 21 -0.20 1.05 10.16
C THR A 21 -1.19 0.51 11.18
N GLY A 22 -1.74 -0.68 10.97
CA GLY A 22 -2.70 -1.27 11.90
C GLY A 22 -4.14 -0.79 11.73
N LYS A 23 -4.41 0.08 10.73
CA LYS A 23 -5.76 0.58 10.46
C LYS A 23 -6.67 -0.47 9.81
N LEU A 24 -6.10 -1.43 9.09
CA LEU A 24 -6.82 -2.53 8.45
C LEU A 24 -6.10 -3.88 8.58
N PRO A 25 -6.84 -5.00 8.48
CA PRO A 25 -8.27 -5.13 8.73
C PRO A 25 -8.62 -4.91 10.21
N LYS A 26 -9.84 -4.46 10.51
CA LYS A 26 -10.33 -4.26 11.89
C LYS A 26 -10.63 -5.59 12.61
N ASN A 27 -11.05 -6.61 11.87
CA ASN A 27 -11.32 -7.95 12.39
C ASN A 27 -10.59 -8.99 11.52
N PRO A 28 -9.28 -9.20 11.71
CA PRO A 28 -8.52 -10.17 10.93
C PRO A 28 -8.99 -11.60 11.22
N LYS A 29 -9.09 -12.43 10.18
CA LYS A 29 -9.34 -13.87 10.34
C LYS A 29 -8.24 -14.56 11.16
N ASP A 30 -6.99 -14.14 10.97
CA ASP A 30 -5.83 -14.61 11.73
C ASP A 30 -5.05 -13.40 12.29
N PRO A 31 -5.33 -12.99 13.54
CA PRO A 31 -4.66 -11.86 14.17
C PRO A 31 -3.17 -12.09 14.42
N GLN A 32 -2.76 -13.34 14.69
CA GLN A 32 -1.38 -13.67 15.04
C GLN A 32 -0.47 -13.56 13.81
N GLN A 33 -0.89 -14.18 12.70
CA GLN A 33 -0.16 -14.10 11.44
C GLN A 33 -0.02 -12.65 10.97
N LEU A 34 -1.09 -11.85 11.09
CA LEU A 34 -1.06 -10.45 10.72
C LEU A 34 -0.12 -9.63 11.61
N ALA A 35 -0.08 -9.91 12.92
CA ALA A 35 0.84 -9.25 13.84
C ALA A 35 2.30 -9.58 13.51
N GLU A 36 2.61 -10.83 13.18
CA GLU A 36 3.94 -11.25 12.77
C GLU A 36 4.35 -10.59 11.44
N TRP A 37 3.47 -10.58 10.44
CA TRP A 37 3.71 -9.89 9.18
C TRP A 37 3.99 -8.39 9.40
N ARG A 38 3.19 -7.71 10.24
CA ARG A 38 3.41 -6.29 10.56
C ARG A 38 4.72 -6.05 11.29
N ARG A 39 5.15 -6.98 12.16
CA ARG A 39 6.44 -6.90 12.87
C ARG A 39 7.61 -7.01 11.88
N THR A 40 7.54 -7.96 10.95
CA THR A 40 8.62 -8.24 9.99
C THR A 40 8.68 -7.21 8.87
N TYR A 41 7.54 -6.86 8.28
CA TYR A 41 7.48 -6.05 7.05
C TYR A 41 6.90 -4.66 7.25
N GLY A 42 6.17 -4.41 8.34
CA GLY A 42 5.41 -3.17 8.51
C GLY A 42 6.28 -1.90 8.47
N LYS A 43 7.52 -1.95 8.98
CA LYS A 43 8.45 -0.81 8.88
C LYS A 43 8.82 -0.52 7.43
N TRP A 44 9.15 -1.55 6.66
CA TRP A 44 9.52 -1.43 5.25
C TRP A 44 8.34 -0.97 4.40
N VAL A 45 7.16 -1.57 4.60
CA VAL A 45 5.94 -1.22 3.87
C VAL A 45 5.52 0.22 4.12
N LYS A 46 5.69 0.75 5.35
CA LYS A 46 5.40 2.17 5.63
C LYS A 46 6.28 3.13 4.84
N ILE A 47 7.50 2.74 4.47
CA ILE A 47 8.44 3.54 3.67
C ILE A 47 8.18 3.34 2.18
N LEU A 48 7.96 2.10 1.75
CA LEU A 48 7.76 1.73 0.34
C LEU A 48 6.39 2.14 -0.19
N ALA A 49 5.33 2.06 0.62
CA ALA A 49 3.98 2.37 0.15
C ALA A 49 3.84 3.83 -0.35
N PRO A 50 4.37 4.88 0.32
CA PRO A 50 4.44 6.22 -0.25
C PRO A 50 5.12 6.29 -1.61
N ILE A 51 6.22 5.56 -1.81
CA ILE A 51 6.94 5.52 -3.09
C ILE A 51 6.07 4.91 -4.19
N VAL A 52 5.40 3.79 -3.89
CA VAL A 52 4.47 3.12 -4.82
C VAL A 52 3.28 4.03 -5.17
N ILE A 53 2.74 4.77 -4.19
CA ILE A 53 1.65 5.73 -4.43
C ILE A 53 2.11 6.86 -5.34
N ILE A 54 3.28 7.45 -5.07
CA ILE A 54 3.85 8.53 -5.90
C ILE A 54 4.07 8.02 -7.33
N PHE A 55 4.62 6.83 -7.48
CA PHE A 55 4.81 6.20 -8.79
C PHE A 55 3.50 6.06 -9.56
N GLY A 56 2.42 5.62 -8.89
CA GLY A 56 1.10 5.54 -9.50
C GLY A 56 0.50 6.90 -9.88
N ILE A 57 0.76 7.95 -9.10
CA ILE A 57 0.36 9.32 -9.45
C ILE A 57 1.10 9.78 -10.71
N ILE A 58 2.40 9.50 -10.82
CA ILE A 58 3.20 9.82 -12.01
C ILE A 58 2.63 9.08 -13.24
N GLN A 59 2.33 7.78 -13.11
CA GLN A 59 1.67 7.01 -14.18
C GLN A 59 0.32 7.62 -14.57
N LEU A 60 -0.52 8.02 -13.61
CA LEU A 60 -1.82 8.66 -13.91
C LEU A 60 -1.68 9.91 -14.77
N THR A 61 -0.64 10.72 -14.54
CA THR A 61 -0.38 11.94 -15.31
C THR A 61 0.10 11.70 -16.74
N GLY A 62 0.39 10.44 -17.12
CA GLY A 62 0.84 10.09 -18.47
C GLY A 62 2.28 10.55 -18.75
N VAL A 63 3.08 10.73 -17.70
CA VAL A 63 4.51 11.07 -17.81
C VAL A 63 5.35 9.83 -18.22
N PHE A 64 4.74 8.65 -18.24
CA PHE A 64 5.28 7.38 -18.74
C PHE A 64 4.20 6.57 -19.44
#